data_AF-A0A3M1IAR3-F1
#
_entry.id   AF-A0A3M1IAR3-F1
#
_cell.length_a   1.000
_cell.length_b   1.000
_cell.length_c   1.000
_cell.angle_alpha   90.00
_cell.angle_beta   90.00
_cell.angle_gamma   90.00
#
_symmetry.space_group_name_H-M   'P 1'
#
loop_
_entity.id
_entity.type
_entity.pdbx_description
1 polymer ?
#
loop_
_entity_poly.entity_id
_entity_poly.type
_entity_poly.pdbx_seq_one_letter_code
_entity_poly.pdbx_strand_id
1 'polypeptide(L)'
;MISFLYTELEEGEEVVFGPVRQSQSTSFRLGPAQPMSRSGWSSSGQFATPQQGVEVERTRGHVVGVTNRRVIWEDLLDSSKTRIVANEAVRQVFIKHKTSQGRPMITLDRVVDGSGQSIKLNLEGIPAQKQEQLQALFPNAEIRTTKGVLGSKGCMIALIVVAVLFALSCVAPVIVYLLGQLFQ
;
A
#
# COMPACT_ATOMS: atom_id res chain seq x y z
N MET A 1 -23.50 3.69 -0.25
CA MET A 1 -22.75 2.97 -1.31
C MET A 1 -21.64 3.91 -1.74
N ILE A 2 -20.36 3.49 -1.71
CA ILE A 2 -19.26 4.32 -2.22
C ILE A 2 -19.26 4.16 -3.75
N SER A 3 -19.23 5.26 -4.49
CA SER A 3 -19.12 5.30 -5.95
C SER A 3 -17.90 6.14 -6.34
N PHE A 4 -17.53 6.10 -7.61
CA PHE A 4 -16.68 7.13 -8.21
C PHE A 4 -17.41 8.48 -8.18
N LEU A 5 -16.64 9.57 -8.10
CA LEU A 5 -17.12 10.94 -7.97
C LEU A 5 -17.30 11.63 -9.32
N TYR A 6 -16.41 11.36 -10.27
CA TYR A 6 -16.36 12.07 -11.54
C TYR A 6 -16.43 11.13 -12.75
N THR A 7 -16.07 9.86 -12.56
CA THR A 7 -16.01 8.86 -13.62
C THR A 7 -17.31 8.09 -13.67
N GLU A 8 -18.06 8.26 -14.76
CA GLU A 8 -19.22 7.44 -15.06
C GLU A 8 -18.78 6.09 -15.63
N LEU A 9 -19.46 5.02 -15.18
CA LEU A 9 -19.25 3.67 -15.69
C LEU A 9 -20.00 3.48 -16.99
N GLU A 10 -19.35 2.86 -17.97
CA GLU A 10 -19.97 2.55 -19.25
C GLU A 10 -20.99 1.40 -19.11
N GLU A 11 -21.87 1.23 -20.10
CA GLU A 11 -22.81 0.12 -20.11
C GLU A 11 -22.07 -1.24 -20.11
N GLY A 12 -22.42 -2.11 -19.15
CA GLY A 12 -21.75 -3.39 -18.90
C GLY A 12 -20.38 -3.28 -18.22
N GLU A 13 -19.98 -2.10 -17.76
CA GLU A 13 -18.81 -1.92 -16.90
C GLU A 13 -19.19 -2.16 -15.44
N GLU A 14 -18.47 -3.07 -14.78
CA GLU A 14 -18.72 -3.47 -13.39
C GLU A 14 -17.50 -3.25 -12.53
N VAL A 15 -17.72 -2.77 -11.31
CA VAL A 15 -16.66 -2.65 -10.32
C VAL A 15 -16.31 -4.03 -9.78
N VAL A 16 -15.04 -4.42 -9.92
CA VAL A 16 -14.53 -5.71 -9.45
C VAL A 16 -13.86 -5.58 -8.09
N PHE A 17 -13.11 -4.50 -7.88
CA PHE A 17 -12.50 -4.18 -6.58
C PHE A 17 -12.69 -2.70 -6.23
N GLY A 18 -13.16 -2.43 -5.01
CA GLY A 18 -13.53 -1.08 -4.58
C GLY A 18 -14.95 -0.69 -5.00
N PRO A 19 -15.26 0.61 -5.19
CA PRO A 19 -14.38 1.75 -4.96
C PRO A 19 -14.12 1.96 -3.46
N VAL A 20 -12.90 2.39 -3.11
CA VAL A 20 -12.49 2.69 -1.74
C VAL A 20 -12.05 4.14 -1.65
N ARG A 21 -12.63 4.87 -0.69
CA ARG A 21 -12.20 6.23 -0.35
C ARG A 21 -11.02 6.16 0.62
N GLN A 22 -9.91 6.80 0.26
CA GLN A 22 -8.71 6.92 1.07
C GLN A 22 -8.46 8.39 1.38
N SER A 23 -8.55 8.78 2.64
CA SER A 23 -8.32 10.16 3.09
C SER A 23 -7.25 10.22 4.17
N GLN A 24 -6.40 11.23 4.09
CA GLN A 24 -5.50 11.65 5.16
C GLN A 24 -5.87 13.09 5.55
N SER A 25 -6.35 13.25 6.79
CA SER A 25 -6.55 14.55 7.40
C SER A 25 -5.31 14.91 8.20
N THR A 26 -4.71 16.06 7.91
CA THR A 26 -3.64 16.62 8.74
C THR A 26 -4.21 17.86 9.44
N SER A 27 -4.40 17.79 10.76
CA SER A 27 -4.83 18.92 11.56
C SER A 27 -3.62 19.59 12.22
N PHE A 28 -3.43 20.89 11.97
CA PHE A 28 -2.46 21.69 12.70
C PHE A 28 -3.20 22.57 13.71
N ARG A 29 -2.96 22.33 15.01
CA ARG A 29 -3.40 23.24 16.07
C ARG A 29 -2.23 24.11 16.49
N LEU A 30 -2.24 25.37 16.07
CA LEU A 30 -1.42 26.40 16.70
C LEU A 30 -2.08 26.72 18.05
N GLY A 31 -1.42 26.34 19.15
CA GLY A 31 -1.91 26.61 20.50
C GLY A 31 -2.04 28.12 20.75
N PRO A 32 -2.90 28.53 21.69
CA PRO A 32 -3.01 29.95 22.05
C PRO A 32 -1.64 30.46 22.50
N ALA A 33 -1.22 31.62 21.98
CA ALA A 33 -0.10 32.35 22.53
C ALA A 33 -0.40 32.56 24.04
N GLN A 34 0.41 31.98 24.91
CA GLN A 34 0.28 32.23 26.35
C GLN A 34 0.39 33.74 26.58
N PRO A 35 -0.60 34.39 27.23
CA PRO A 35 -0.40 35.76 27.65
C PRO A 35 0.72 35.75 28.70
N MET A 36 1.84 36.42 28.42
CA MET A 36 2.83 36.73 29.43
C MET A 36 2.13 37.47 30.57
N SER A 37 2.06 36.83 31.74
CA SER A 37 1.63 37.46 32.99
C SER A 37 2.65 38.53 33.37
N ARG A 38 2.43 39.77 32.90
CA ARG A 38 3.18 40.95 33.34
C ARG A 38 2.36 41.66 34.42
N SER A 39 2.68 41.35 35.68
CA SER A 39 2.20 42.12 36.83
C SER A 39 2.84 43.51 36.82
N GLY A 40 2.03 44.57 36.63
CA GLY A 40 2.49 45.96 36.80
C GLY A 40 1.61 47.02 36.11
N TRP A 41 0.61 47.50 36.85
CA TRP A 41 -0.05 48.84 36.87
C TRP A 41 -0.46 49.64 35.59
N SER A 42 -1.76 49.98 35.60
CA SER A 42 -2.49 51.19 35.15
C SER A 42 -2.64 51.60 33.67
N SER A 43 -3.90 51.50 33.22
CA SER A 43 -4.72 52.48 32.47
C SER A 43 -4.21 53.07 31.16
N SER A 44 -4.66 52.52 30.04
CA SER A 44 -5.50 53.17 29.02
C SER A 44 -5.69 52.21 27.84
N GLY A 45 -6.91 52.12 27.34
CA GLY A 45 -7.39 50.99 26.53
C GLY A 45 -6.66 50.80 25.20
N GLN A 46 -6.22 49.57 24.97
CA GLN A 46 -6.02 48.98 23.65
C GLN A 46 -6.51 47.53 23.72
N PHE A 47 -7.55 47.24 22.94
CA PHE A 47 -8.12 45.91 22.79
C PHE A 47 -7.04 44.94 22.32
N ALA A 48 -6.68 43.97 23.15
CA ALA A 48 -5.97 42.79 22.69
C ALA A 48 -6.91 42.03 21.75
N THR A 49 -6.63 42.04 20.45
CA THR A 49 -7.29 41.12 19.52
C THR A 49 -6.71 39.73 19.81
N PRO A 50 -7.49 38.75 20.31
CA PRO A 50 -7.01 37.38 20.29
C PRO A 50 -6.86 37.00 18.82
N GLN A 51 -5.62 36.84 18.36
CA GLN A 51 -5.36 36.21 17.06
C GLN A 51 -5.94 34.80 17.13
N GLN A 52 -7.12 34.65 16.53
CA GLN A 52 -7.78 33.37 16.31
C GLN A 52 -6.76 32.45 15.65
N GLY A 53 -6.40 31.37 16.35
CA GLY A 53 -5.59 30.31 15.78
C GLY A 53 -6.30 29.79 14.54
N VAL A 54 -5.69 29.97 13.37
CA VAL A 54 -6.22 29.46 12.12
C VAL A 54 -6.09 27.94 12.16
N GLU A 55 -7.22 27.25 12.35
CA GLU A 55 -7.30 25.80 12.17
C GLU A 55 -7.24 25.53 10.65
N VAL A 56 -6.06 25.11 10.17
CA VAL A 56 -5.90 24.68 8.78
C VAL A 56 -6.10 23.18 8.72
N GLU A 57 -7.32 22.74 8.43
CA GLU A 57 -7.60 21.35 8.09
C GLU A 57 -7.31 21.13 6.60
N ARG A 58 -6.24 20.38 6.29
CA ARG A 58 -6.00 19.89 4.92
C ARG A 58 -6.37 18.42 4.86
N THR A 59 -7.54 18.15 4.29
CA THR A 59 -7.98 16.80 3.97
C THR A 59 -7.57 16.50 2.53
N ARG A 60 -6.53 15.67 2.35
CA ARG A 60 -6.19 15.11 1.04
C ARG A 60 -6.78 13.72 0.96
N GLY A 61 -7.29 13.33 -0.19
CA GLY A 61 -7.70 11.95 -0.39
C GLY A 61 -8.05 11.65 -1.82
N HIS A 62 -8.32 10.39 -2.06
CA HIS A 62 -8.68 9.88 -3.37
C HIS A 62 -9.69 8.74 -3.27
N VAL A 63 -10.40 8.46 -4.36
CA VAL A 63 -11.21 7.25 -4.55
C VAL A 63 -10.47 6.37 -5.55
N VAL A 64 -10.36 5.09 -5.23
CA VAL A 64 -9.70 4.10 -6.09
C VAL A 64 -10.57 2.89 -6.29
N GLY A 65 -10.55 2.36 -7.51
CA GLY A 65 -11.20 1.09 -7.82
C GLY A 65 -10.71 0.49 -9.12
N VAL A 66 -11.04 -0.78 -9.32
CA VAL A 66 -10.74 -1.55 -10.52
C VAL A 66 -12.05 -2.10 -11.05
N THR A 67 -12.32 -1.85 -12.31
CA THR A 67 -13.45 -2.40 -13.05
C THR A 67 -12.99 -3.54 -13.96
N ASN A 68 -13.94 -4.20 -14.61
CA ASN A 68 -13.65 -5.17 -15.66
C ASN A 68 -12.93 -4.55 -16.89
N ARG A 69 -12.85 -3.22 -17.02
CA ARG A 69 -12.21 -2.53 -18.16
C ARG A 69 -10.98 -1.70 -17.78
N ARG A 70 -10.97 -1.07 -16.61
CA ARG A 70 -9.99 -0.04 -16.26
C ARG A 70 -9.76 0.10 -14.75
N VAL A 71 -8.61 0.67 -14.43
CA VAL A 71 -8.27 1.19 -13.10
C VAL A 71 -8.64 2.66 -13.06
N ILE A 72 -9.34 3.06 -11.99
CA ILE A 72 -9.79 4.44 -11.77
C ILE A 72 -9.19 4.94 -10.46
N TRP A 73 -8.52 6.08 -10.51
CA TRP A 73 -7.99 6.83 -9.37
C TRP A 73 -8.47 8.27 -9.48
N GLU A 74 -9.25 8.75 -8.53
CA GLU A 74 -9.83 10.10 -8.52
C GLU A 74 -9.36 10.86 -7.30
N ASP A 75 -8.86 12.09 -7.47
CA ASP A 75 -8.58 12.96 -6.32
C ASP A 75 -9.89 13.52 -5.76
N LEU A 76 -10.08 13.51 -4.43
CA LEU A 76 -11.34 13.96 -3.82
C LEU A 76 -11.65 15.43 -4.04
N LEU A 77 -10.65 16.26 -4.34
CA LEU A 77 -10.79 17.72 -4.43
C LEU A 77 -10.60 18.25 -5.85
N ASP A 78 -9.99 17.48 -6.76
CA ASP A 78 -9.58 17.98 -8.07
C ASP A 78 -9.74 16.91 -9.16
N SER A 79 -10.82 17.02 -9.94
CA SER A 79 -11.11 16.10 -11.03
C SER A 79 -10.02 16.10 -12.11
N SER A 80 -9.25 17.18 -12.27
CA SER A 80 -8.15 17.24 -13.25
C SER A 80 -6.96 16.34 -12.88
N LYS A 81 -6.88 15.90 -11.62
CA LYS A 81 -5.89 14.93 -11.15
C LYS A 81 -6.35 13.48 -11.29
N THR A 82 -7.57 13.25 -11.78
CA THR A 82 -8.09 11.90 -12.03
C THR A 82 -7.23 11.17 -13.04
N ARG A 83 -6.96 9.90 -12.77
CA ARG A 83 -6.19 9.01 -13.64
C ARG A 83 -7.01 7.78 -13.93
N ILE A 84 -7.11 7.46 -15.21
CA ILE A 84 -7.81 6.30 -15.72
C ILE A 84 -6.81 5.51 -16.57
N VAL A 85 -6.68 4.22 -16.29
CA VAL A 85 -5.76 3.33 -17.02
C VAL A 85 -6.53 2.11 -17.45
N ALA A 86 -6.60 1.87 -18.76
CA ALA A 86 -7.19 0.64 -19.30
C ALA A 86 -6.43 -0.58 -18.78
N ASN A 87 -7.14 -1.67 -18.46
CA ASN A 87 -6.50 -2.84 -17.87
C ASN A 87 -5.45 -3.48 -18.79
N GLU A 88 -5.66 -3.43 -20.11
CA GLU A 88 -4.71 -3.91 -21.12
C GLU A 88 -3.41 -3.09 -21.19
N ALA A 89 -3.45 -1.83 -20.73
CA ALA A 89 -2.30 -0.93 -20.68
C ALA A 89 -1.45 -1.15 -19.43
N VAL A 90 -1.93 -1.92 -18.45
CA VAL A 90 -1.17 -2.28 -17.26
C VAL A 90 -0.09 -3.32 -17.64
N ARG A 91 1.12 -3.13 -17.09
CA ARG A 91 2.28 -4.01 -17.32
C ARG A 91 2.75 -4.69 -16.04
N GLN A 92 2.53 -4.09 -14.88
CA GLN A 92 2.86 -4.72 -13.61
C GLN A 92 1.76 -4.47 -12.59
N VAL A 93 1.42 -5.51 -11.84
CA VAL A 93 0.46 -5.47 -10.74
C VAL A 93 1.18 -5.90 -9.48
N PHE A 94 1.23 -5.05 -8.47
CA PHE A 94 1.90 -5.36 -7.21
C PHE A 94 0.88 -5.77 -6.15
N ILE A 95 1.03 -6.97 -5.62
CA ILE A 95 0.18 -7.51 -4.56
C ILE A 95 0.97 -7.74 -3.26
N LYS A 96 0.27 -7.72 -2.13
CA LYS A 96 0.80 -8.14 -0.82
C LYS A 96 -0.09 -9.24 -0.28
N HIS A 97 0.49 -10.36 0.12
CA HIS A 97 -0.24 -11.38 0.87
C HIS A 97 -0.30 -11.00 2.35
N LYS A 98 -1.47 -11.14 2.95
CA LYS A 98 -1.71 -10.92 4.38
C LYS A 98 -2.61 -12.05 4.90
N THR A 99 -2.58 -12.27 6.22
CA THR A 99 -3.58 -13.08 6.90
C THR A 99 -4.46 -12.14 7.69
N SER A 100 -5.77 -12.19 7.46
CA SER A 100 -6.76 -11.43 8.22
C SER A 100 -7.82 -12.39 8.75
N GLN A 101 -8.07 -12.35 10.06
CA GLN A 101 -9.02 -13.25 10.73
C GLN A 101 -8.79 -14.75 10.40
N GLY A 102 -7.52 -15.16 10.33
CA GLY A 102 -7.14 -16.55 10.01
C GLY A 102 -7.34 -16.96 8.55
N ARG A 103 -7.74 -16.05 7.66
CA ARG A 103 -7.94 -16.32 6.23
C ARG A 103 -6.86 -15.65 5.38
N PRO A 104 -6.37 -16.32 4.31
CA PRO A 104 -5.41 -15.74 3.39
C PRO A 104 -6.09 -14.67 2.54
N MET A 105 -5.55 -13.46 2.59
CA MET A 105 -6.02 -12.29 1.88
C MET A 105 -4.88 -11.69 1.04
N ILE A 106 -5.24 -10.92 0.04
CA ILE A 106 -4.33 -10.12 -0.76
C ILE A 106 -4.74 -8.65 -0.68
N THR A 107 -3.74 -7.78 -0.74
CA THR A 107 -3.89 -6.35 -0.98
C THR A 107 -3.36 -6.07 -2.37
N LEU A 108 -4.16 -5.42 -3.21
CA LEU A 108 -3.70 -4.84 -4.47
C LEU A 108 -3.07 -3.47 -4.17
N ASP A 109 -1.74 -3.43 -4.14
CA ASP A 109 -0.97 -2.28 -3.63
C ASP A 109 -0.89 -1.15 -4.65
N ARG A 110 -0.44 -1.47 -5.87
CA ARG A 110 -0.25 -0.51 -6.96
C ARG A 110 -0.22 -1.21 -8.31
N VAL A 111 -0.44 -0.44 -9.37
CA VAL A 111 -0.22 -0.85 -10.76
C VAL A 111 0.82 0.05 -11.42
N VAL A 112 1.45 -0.47 -12.47
CA VAL A 112 2.35 0.28 -13.36
C VAL A 112 1.88 0.08 -14.79
N ASP A 113 1.68 1.17 -15.51
CA ASP A 113 1.23 1.16 -16.90
C ASP A 113 2.39 0.98 -17.90
N GLY A 114 2.06 0.90 -19.20
CA GLY A 114 3.01 0.80 -20.29
C GLY A 114 3.98 1.99 -20.44
N SER A 115 3.66 3.14 -19.83
CA SER A 115 4.54 4.31 -19.81
C SER A 115 5.53 4.29 -18.63
N GLY A 116 5.38 3.32 -17.71
CA GLY A 116 6.16 3.23 -16.48
C GLY A 116 5.60 4.08 -15.33
N GLN A 117 4.42 4.70 -15.49
CA GLN A 117 3.78 5.45 -14.42
C GLN A 117 3.14 4.51 -13.41
N SER A 118 3.35 4.81 -12.12
CA SER A 118 2.77 4.05 -11.02
C SER A 118 1.53 4.73 -10.44
N ILE A 119 0.47 3.93 -10.24
CA ILE A 119 -0.75 4.34 -9.52
C ILE A 119 -0.89 3.48 -8.27
N LYS A 120 -0.94 4.11 -7.10
CA LYS A 120 -1.12 3.45 -5.80
C LYS A 120 -2.61 3.23 -5.53
N LEU A 121 -2.99 1.99 -5.21
CA LEU A 121 -4.38 1.57 -5.03
C LEU A 121 -4.69 1.16 -3.58
N ASN A 122 -3.81 0.43 -2.89
CA ASN A 122 -4.04 -0.12 -1.54
C ASN A 122 -5.44 -0.73 -1.33
N LEU A 123 -5.96 -1.51 -2.29
CA LEU A 123 -7.25 -2.18 -2.14
C LEU A 123 -7.05 -3.44 -1.30
N GLU A 124 -7.57 -3.44 -0.07
CA GLU A 124 -7.42 -4.52 0.90
C GLU A 124 -8.65 -5.45 0.96
N GLY A 125 -8.53 -6.57 1.68
CA GLY A 125 -9.65 -7.48 1.94
C GLY A 125 -10.03 -8.40 0.78
N ILE A 126 -9.18 -8.50 -0.25
CA ILE A 126 -9.42 -9.36 -1.40
C ILE A 126 -9.04 -10.80 -1.01
N PRO A 127 -9.92 -11.81 -1.15
CA PRO A 127 -9.56 -13.20 -0.89
C PRO A 127 -8.42 -13.68 -1.80
N ALA A 128 -7.49 -14.48 -1.29
CA ALA A 128 -6.35 -14.97 -2.09
C ALA A 128 -6.77 -15.78 -3.34
N GLN A 129 -7.94 -16.42 -3.30
CA GLN A 129 -8.53 -17.15 -4.44
C GLN A 129 -8.85 -16.24 -5.63
N LYS A 130 -9.00 -14.93 -5.41
CA LYS A 130 -9.27 -13.94 -6.46
C LYS A 130 -8.02 -13.52 -7.24
N GLN A 131 -6.86 -14.10 -6.93
CA GLN A 131 -5.62 -13.81 -7.66
C GLN A 131 -5.70 -14.24 -9.14
N GLU A 132 -6.37 -15.34 -9.46
CA GLU A 132 -6.60 -15.73 -10.86
C GLU A 132 -7.46 -14.70 -11.60
N GLN A 133 -8.47 -14.14 -10.92
CA GLN A 133 -9.27 -13.05 -11.46
C GLN A 133 -8.44 -11.79 -11.71
N LEU A 134 -7.43 -11.49 -10.88
CA LEU A 134 -6.50 -10.39 -11.15
C LEU A 134 -5.71 -10.60 -12.44
N GLN A 135 -5.26 -11.84 -12.71
CA GLN A 135 -4.55 -12.12 -13.97
C GLN A 135 -5.48 -11.98 -15.18
N ALA A 136 -6.73 -12.42 -15.07
CA ALA A 136 -7.73 -12.26 -16.12
C ALA A 136 -8.08 -10.79 -16.37
N LEU A 137 -8.13 -9.98 -15.30
CA LEU A 137 -8.37 -8.55 -15.41
C LEU A 137 -7.23 -7.82 -16.10
N PHE A 138 -5.97 -8.17 -15.79
CA PHE A 138 -4.78 -7.52 -16.33
C PHE A 138 -4.00 -8.48 -17.23
N PRO A 139 -4.49 -8.78 -18.45
CA PRO A 139 -3.95 -9.87 -19.28
C PRO A 139 -2.50 -9.66 -19.68
N ASN A 140 -2.06 -8.41 -19.80
CA ASN A 140 -0.70 -8.04 -20.22
C ASN A 140 0.23 -7.72 -19.04
N ALA A 141 -0.22 -7.94 -17.80
CA ALA A 141 0.53 -7.56 -16.62
C ALA A 141 1.25 -8.74 -15.97
N GLU A 142 2.46 -8.47 -15.51
CA GLU A 142 3.19 -9.35 -14.60
C GLU A 142 2.71 -9.09 -13.16
N ILE A 143 2.18 -10.12 -12.49
CA ILE A 143 1.82 -10.03 -11.07
C ILE A 143 3.08 -10.22 -10.22
N ARG A 144 3.43 -9.20 -9.44
CA ARG A 144 4.58 -9.19 -8.54
C ARG A 144 4.14 -9.15 -7.09
N THR A 145 4.71 -10.02 -6.28
CA THR A 145 4.52 -9.97 -4.83
C THR A 145 5.49 -8.99 -4.21
N THR A 146 4.97 -7.89 -3.70
CA THR A 146 5.71 -7.06 -2.73
C THR A 146 5.77 -7.82 -1.41
N LYS A 147 6.99 -8.07 -0.91
CA LYS A 147 7.16 -8.46 0.49
C LYS A 147 6.56 -7.34 1.33
N GLY A 148 5.39 -7.58 1.93
CA GLY A 148 5.00 -6.82 3.10
C GLY A 148 6.15 -6.95 4.10
N VAL A 149 6.41 -5.90 4.88
CA VAL A 149 7.30 -6.00 6.05
C VAL A 149 6.60 -6.92 7.06
N LEU A 150 6.59 -8.21 6.74
CA LEU A 150 6.28 -9.30 7.64
C LEU A 150 7.41 -9.23 8.67
N GLY A 151 7.05 -8.97 9.93
CA GLY A 151 7.98 -8.69 11.03
C GLY A 151 9.32 -9.40 10.86
N SER A 152 10.38 -8.60 10.70
CA SER A 152 11.73 -8.95 10.31
C SER A 152 12.52 -9.82 11.30
N LYS A 153 11.86 -10.71 12.05
CA LYS A 153 12.51 -11.54 13.08
C LYS A 153 12.29 -13.05 12.94
N GLY A 154 11.43 -13.52 12.04
CA GLY A 154 11.06 -14.95 11.97
C GLY A 154 11.78 -15.84 10.95
N CYS A 155 12.21 -15.32 9.79
CA CYS A 155 12.64 -16.18 8.67
C CYS A 155 14.15 -16.33 8.45
N MET A 156 15.01 -15.63 9.21
CA MET A 156 16.47 -15.83 9.10
C MET A 156 16.93 -17.18 9.66
N ILE A 157 16.13 -17.85 10.48
CA ILE A 157 16.52 -19.12 11.12
C ILE A 157 16.29 -20.31 10.18
N ALA A 158 15.28 -20.28 9.30
CA ALA A 158 14.97 -21.43 8.44
C ALA A 158 15.99 -21.65 7.32
N LEU A 159 16.56 -20.58 6.74
CA LEU A 159 17.53 -20.71 5.63
C LEU A 159 18.91 -21.18 6.09
N ILE A 160 19.34 -20.84 7.31
CA ILE A 160 20.64 -21.28 7.83
C ILE A 160 20.61 -22.78 8.17
N VAL A 161 19.52 -23.30 8.75
CA VAL A 161 19.42 -24.72 9.12
C VAL A 161 19.43 -25.63 7.88
N VAL A 162 18.77 -25.24 6.79
CA VAL A 162 18.78 -26.03 5.54
C VAL A 162 20.15 -26.01 4.86
N ALA A 163 20.84 -24.87 4.83
CA ALA A 163 22.17 -24.76 4.23
C ALA A 163 23.22 -25.58 5.00
N VAL A 164 23.17 -25.58 6.34
CA VAL A 164 24.09 -26.37 7.17
C VAL A 164 23.83 -27.87 7.03
N LEU A 165 22.57 -28.31 6.97
CA LEU A 165 22.23 -29.72 6.74
C LEU A 165 22.65 -30.21 5.35
N PHE A 166 22.50 -29.37 4.31
CA PHE A 166 22.94 -29.73 2.96
C PHE A 166 24.47 -29.84 2.88
N ALA A 167 25.19 -28.89 3.48
CA ALA A 167 26.65 -28.92 3.54
C ALA A 167 27.18 -30.15 4.30
N LEU A 168 26.56 -30.53 5.42
CA LEU A 168 26.92 -31.74 6.16
C LEU A 168 26.65 -33.03 5.36
N SER A 169 25.58 -33.08 4.56
CA SER A 169 25.28 -34.26 3.74
C SER A 169 26.27 -34.46 2.57
N CYS A 170 26.84 -33.36 2.04
CA CYS A 170 27.79 -33.43 0.91
C CYS A 170 29.22 -33.78 1.37
N VAL A 171 29.61 -33.45 2.60
CA VAL A 171 30.98 -33.67 3.11
C VAL A 171 31.17 -35.10 3.65
N ALA A 172 30.13 -35.70 4.23
CA ALA A 172 30.20 -37.04 4.81
C ALA A 172 30.67 -38.15 3.82
N PRO A 173 30.15 -38.26 2.58
CA PRO A 173 30.57 -39.33 1.67
C PRO A 173 31.98 -39.14 1.12
N VAL A 174 32.47 -37.90 1.00
CA VAL A 174 33.82 -37.59 0.50
C VAL A 174 34.90 -38.01 1.52
N ILE A 175 34.65 -37.79 2.81
CA ILE A 175 35.57 -38.21 3.87
C ILE A 175 35.63 -39.74 3.96
N VAL A 176 34.48 -40.43 3.86
CA VAL A 176 34.44 -41.90 3.87
C VAL A 176 35.19 -42.49 2.67
N TYR A 177 35.04 -41.89 1.49
CA TYR A 177 35.76 -42.32 0.29
C TYR A 177 37.28 -42.13 0.41
N LEU A 178 37.72 -40.97 0.93
CA LEU A 178 39.15 -40.68 1.13
C LEU A 178 39.79 -41.58 2.19
N LEU A 179 39.08 -41.89 3.28
CA LEU A 179 39.56 -42.83 4.28
C LEU A 179 39.63 -44.26 3.72
N GLY A 180 38.66 -44.68 2.90
CA GLY A 180 38.70 -46.00 2.24
C GLY A 180 39.91 -46.21 1.32
N GLN A 181 40.43 -45.14 0.70
CA GLN A 181 41.62 -45.18 -0.16
C GLN A 181 42.94 -45.20 0.65
N LEU A 182 42.92 -44.83 1.92
CA LEU A 182 44.12 -44.77 2.79
C LEU A 182 44.39 -46.08 3.54
N PHE A 183 43.42 -47.01 3.55
CA PHE A 183 43.50 -48.31 4.23
C PHE A 183 43.52 -49.51 3.25
N GLN A 184 43.72 -49.26 1.95
CA GLN A 184 44.07 -50.28 0.94
C GLN A 184 45.55 -50.17 0.58
#